data_AF-A0A2H0DNJ1-F1
#
_entry.id   AF-A0A2H0DNJ1-F1
#
_cell.length_a   1.000
_cell.length_b   1.000
_cell.length_c   1.000
_cell.angle_alpha   90.00
_cell.angle_beta   90.00
_cell.angle_gamma   90.00
#
_symmetry.space_group_name_H-M   'P 1'
#
loop_
_entity.id
_entity.type
_entity.pdbx_description
1 polymer ?
#
loop_
_entity_poly.entity_id
_entity_poly.type
_entity_poly.pdbx_seq_one_letter_code
_entity_poly.pdbx_strand_id
1 'polypeptide(L)'
;MTTPYSGQVTPLGLPEMSSPMYMARVGCVACHYQKESGGARKYTGTTFFPSKEACVKCHGSEFKGIWEETGKALKGAQRKFTDKLEKARSAVSSAGLKGEPEKKIRAKLAKVESRYEFLIASRGEHNIYLASEILRRGNTSLNEIGTDLGASLPDISDDPLISGMYCATMCHPKVGVKVPPETVRYKGKTMPHKAHTEFGGGCVKCHDIGAHKQTPLKKDAKAFCVNCHEGGP
;
A
#
# COMPACT_ATOMS: atom_id res chain seq x y z
N MET A 1 19.89 -13.12 -16.35
CA MET A 1 19.23 -11.82 -16.08
C MET A 1 18.10 -12.08 -15.09
N THR A 2 18.19 -11.57 -13.87
CA THR A 2 17.09 -11.64 -12.90
C THR A 2 16.09 -10.55 -13.23
N THR A 3 14.91 -10.96 -13.70
CA THR A 3 13.78 -10.08 -14.02
C THR A 3 13.30 -9.37 -12.74
N PRO A 4 12.90 -8.08 -12.79
CA PRO A 4 12.22 -7.45 -11.66
C PRO A 4 10.98 -8.27 -11.28
N TYR A 5 10.55 -8.16 -10.02
CA TYR A 5 9.34 -8.81 -9.54
C TYR A 5 8.14 -8.54 -10.47
N SER A 6 7.57 -9.61 -11.02
CA SER A 6 6.56 -9.58 -12.09
C SER A 6 5.18 -9.10 -11.64
N GLY A 7 4.92 -9.03 -10.33
CA GLY A 7 3.57 -8.76 -9.80
C GLY A 7 2.74 -10.01 -9.54
N GLN A 8 3.27 -11.21 -9.77
CA GLN A 8 2.57 -12.47 -9.54
C GLN A 8 2.53 -12.83 -8.04
N VAL A 9 1.37 -12.58 -7.42
CA VAL A 9 1.09 -12.88 -5.99
C VAL A 9 -0.24 -13.61 -5.79
N THR A 10 -0.75 -14.24 -6.84
CA THR A 10 -1.97 -15.05 -6.80
C THR A 10 -1.95 -16.10 -5.67
N PRO A 11 -0.83 -16.78 -5.35
CA PRO A 11 -0.77 -17.70 -4.20
C PRO A 11 -1.01 -17.03 -2.83
N LEU A 12 -0.80 -15.71 -2.71
CA LEU A 12 -1.13 -14.93 -1.50
C LEU A 12 -2.59 -14.45 -1.49
N GLY A 13 -3.38 -14.80 -2.51
CA GLY A 13 -4.75 -14.34 -2.71
C GLY A 13 -4.85 -12.82 -2.92
N LEU A 14 -3.83 -12.23 -3.55
CA LEU A 14 -3.74 -10.82 -3.90
C LEU A 14 -3.94 -10.65 -5.42
N PRO A 15 -4.50 -9.52 -5.87
CA PRO A 15 -4.58 -9.23 -7.30
C PRO A 15 -3.19 -9.11 -7.91
N GLU A 16 -3.04 -9.50 -9.17
CA GLU A 16 -1.83 -9.21 -9.92
C GLU A 16 -1.71 -7.70 -10.14
N MET A 17 -0.60 -7.14 -9.64
CA MET A 17 -0.35 -5.71 -9.69
C MET A 17 1.12 -5.51 -10.09
N SER A 18 1.41 -5.53 -11.40
CA SER A 18 2.78 -5.29 -11.87
C SER A 18 3.22 -3.85 -11.58
N SER A 19 4.49 -3.66 -11.18
CA SER A 19 5.00 -2.31 -10.95
C SER A 19 5.19 -1.56 -12.28
N PRO A 20 5.03 -0.22 -12.31
CA PRO A 20 5.30 0.56 -13.53
C PRO A 20 6.71 0.35 -14.09
N MET A 21 7.70 0.13 -13.22
CA MET A 21 9.08 -0.15 -13.62
C MET A 21 9.19 -1.49 -14.35
N TYR A 22 8.53 -2.53 -13.84
CA TYR A 22 8.46 -3.82 -14.52
C TYR A 22 7.74 -3.71 -15.87
N MET A 23 6.59 -3.03 -15.92
CA MET A 23 5.84 -2.83 -17.17
C MET A 23 6.64 -2.05 -18.22
N ALA A 24 7.46 -1.09 -17.78
CA ALA A 24 8.41 -0.36 -18.61
C ALA A 24 9.71 -1.13 -18.92
N ARG A 25 9.81 -2.40 -18.52
CA ARG A 25 10.97 -3.30 -18.72
C ARG A 25 12.28 -2.77 -18.11
N VAL A 26 12.18 -2.01 -17.01
CA VAL A 26 13.36 -1.52 -16.26
C VAL A 26 13.97 -2.68 -15.49
N GLY A 27 15.16 -3.14 -15.90
CA GLY A 27 15.88 -4.23 -15.24
C GLY A 27 16.58 -3.82 -13.94
N CYS A 28 16.94 -4.79 -13.10
CA CYS A 28 17.59 -4.55 -11.79
C CYS A 28 18.83 -3.63 -11.89
N VAL A 29 19.65 -3.83 -12.92
CA VAL A 29 20.90 -3.07 -13.16
C VAL A 29 20.68 -1.60 -13.50
N ALA A 30 19.46 -1.21 -13.86
CA ALA A 30 19.12 0.20 -14.09
C ALA A 30 19.21 1.01 -12.79
N CYS A 31 18.94 0.37 -11.64
CA CYS A 31 19.08 1.00 -10.32
C CYS A 31 20.32 0.48 -9.59
N HIS A 32 20.60 -0.82 -9.65
CA HIS A 32 21.67 -1.50 -8.91
C HIS A 32 22.98 -1.55 -9.72
N TYR A 33 23.76 -0.48 -9.66
CA TYR A 33 25.06 -0.39 -10.34
C TYR A 33 26.19 0.18 -9.47
N GLN A 34 25.91 0.62 -8.24
CA GLN A 34 26.95 1.03 -7.31
C GLN A 34 27.61 -0.19 -6.69
N LYS A 35 28.93 -0.29 -6.79
CA LYS A 35 29.68 -1.32 -6.06
C LYS A 35 29.83 -0.88 -4.61
N GLU A 36 29.75 -1.82 -3.68
CA GLU A 36 30.20 -1.57 -2.32
C GLU A 36 31.68 -1.18 -2.33
N SER A 37 32.01 -0.03 -1.76
CA SER A 37 33.39 0.40 -1.59
C SER A 37 34.02 -0.31 -0.38
N GLY A 38 34.76 -1.39 -0.62
CA GLY A 38 35.84 -1.85 0.25
C GLY A 38 35.58 -3.04 1.16
N GLY A 39 36.60 -3.92 1.22
CA GLY A 39 36.74 -5.07 2.13
C GLY A 39 37.35 -6.27 1.40
N ALA A 40 38.47 -6.81 1.90
CA ALA A 40 38.99 -8.09 1.42
C ALA A 40 37.94 -9.18 1.69
N ARG A 41 37.29 -9.67 0.63
CA ARG A 41 36.21 -10.66 0.75
C ARG A 41 36.74 -12.05 0.50
N LYS A 42 36.47 -12.95 1.44
CA LYS A 42 36.71 -14.39 1.34
C LYS A 42 36.00 -15.03 0.13
N TYR A 43 34.94 -14.39 -0.37
CA TYR A 43 34.12 -14.90 -1.48
C TYR A 43 34.09 -13.90 -2.66
N THR A 44 34.21 -14.43 -3.87
CA THR A 44 34.18 -13.70 -5.14
C THR A 44 32.74 -13.38 -5.56
N GLY A 45 32.16 -12.38 -4.90
CA GLY A 45 30.83 -11.85 -5.26
C GLY A 45 30.81 -10.33 -5.17
N THR A 46 30.30 -9.67 -6.21
CA THR A 46 30.06 -8.22 -6.20
C THR A 46 28.58 -7.96 -5.98
N THR A 47 28.23 -7.44 -4.81
CA THR A 47 26.90 -6.92 -4.54
C THR A 47 26.79 -5.51 -5.11
N PHE A 48 25.75 -5.28 -5.91
CA PHE A 48 25.44 -3.96 -6.44
C PHE A 48 24.31 -3.32 -5.65
N PHE A 49 24.55 -2.10 -5.18
CA PHE A 49 23.62 -1.28 -4.43
C PHE A 49 22.87 -0.34 -5.37
N PRO A 50 21.60 -0.02 -5.02
CA PRO A 50 20.84 0.95 -5.76
C PRO A 50 21.43 2.35 -5.57
N SER A 51 21.56 3.09 -6.67
CA SER A 51 21.99 4.49 -6.67
C SER A 51 20.80 5.44 -6.56
N LYS A 52 20.93 6.48 -5.74
CA LYS A 52 19.95 7.58 -5.64
C LYS A 52 19.82 8.34 -6.95
N GLU A 53 20.89 8.41 -7.72
CA GLU A 53 20.96 9.07 -9.03
C GLU A 53 20.24 8.26 -10.12
N ALA A 54 19.93 6.98 -9.89
CA ALA A 54 19.25 6.12 -10.86
C ALA A 54 17.88 6.70 -11.28
N CYS A 55 17.11 7.22 -10.32
CA CYS A 55 15.81 7.84 -10.60
C CYS A 55 15.94 9.07 -11.51
N VAL A 56 16.94 9.92 -11.21
CA VAL A 56 17.18 11.19 -11.91
C VAL A 56 17.63 10.97 -13.34
N LYS A 57 18.39 9.90 -13.63
CA LYS A 57 18.87 9.58 -14.98
C LYS A 57 17.74 9.40 -16.01
N CYS A 58 16.57 8.93 -15.59
CA CYS A 58 15.42 8.72 -16.48
C CYS A 58 14.32 9.77 -16.30
N HIS A 59 14.15 10.33 -15.10
CA HIS A 59 13.01 11.19 -14.77
C HIS A 59 13.38 12.67 -14.51
N GLY A 60 14.66 13.03 -14.51
CA GLY A 60 15.13 14.39 -14.25
C GLY A 60 15.16 14.77 -12.76
N SER A 61 15.44 16.05 -12.50
CA SER A 61 15.65 16.60 -11.15
C SER A 61 14.43 16.49 -10.24
N GLU A 62 13.23 16.51 -10.81
CA GLU A 62 11.95 16.41 -10.08
C GLU A 62 11.83 15.11 -9.27
N PHE A 63 12.54 14.05 -9.68
CA PHE A 63 12.55 12.76 -8.98
C PHE A 63 13.65 12.61 -7.93
N LYS A 64 14.43 13.66 -7.68
CA LYS A 64 15.45 13.64 -6.62
C LYS A 64 14.77 13.41 -5.27
N GLY A 65 15.26 12.43 -4.51
CA GLY A 65 14.77 12.11 -3.17
C GLY A 65 13.51 11.23 -3.12
N ILE A 66 12.90 10.91 -4.27
CA ILE A 66 11.63 10.17 -4.31
C ILE A 66 11.77 8.77 -3.69
N TRP A 67 12.92 8.13 -3.85
CA TRP A 67 13.17 6.80 -3.30
C TRP A 67 13.31 6.85 -1.78
N GLU A 68 14.07 7.79 -1.23
CA GLU A 68 14.21 7.94 0.22
C GLU A 68 12.90 8.31 0.91
N GLU A 69 12.12 9.19 0.31
CA GLU A 69 10.80 9.56 0.80
C GLU A 69 9.84 8.37 0.75
N THR A 70 9.86 7.59 -0.33
CA THR A 70 9.09 6.34 -0.45
C THR A 70 9.48 5.34 0.63
N GLY A 71 10.78 5.11 0.82
CA GLY A 71 11.28 4.22 1.86
C GLY A 71 10.92 4.70 3.27
N LYS A 72 10.95 6.02 3.53
CA LYS A 72 10.53 6.61 4.81
C LYS A 72 9.04 6.41 5.07
N ALA A 73 8.20 6.70 4.07
CA ALA A 73 6.75 6.51 4.15
C ALA A 73 6.41 5.02 4.41
N LEU A 74 7.03 4.12 3.66
CA LEU A 74 6.81 2.69 3.78
C LEU A 74 7.22 2.15 5.16
N LYS A 75 8.40 2.53 5.66
CA LYS A 75 8.82 2.18 7.03
C LYS A 75 7.87 2.74 8.09
N GLY A 76 7.32 3.94 7.87
CA GLY A 76 6.30 4.53 8.73
C GLY A 76 5.03 3.71 8.80
N ALA A 77 4.48 3.34 7.64
CA ALA A 77 3.30 2.50 7.54
C ALA A 77 3.54 1.10 8.13
N GLN A 78 4.70 0.49 7.85
CA GLN A 78 5.10 -0.79 8.41
C GLN A 78 5.14 -0.76 9.95
N ARG A 79 5.74 0.27 10.58
CA ARG A 79 5.72 0.38 12.05
C ARG A 79 4.31 0.39 12.63
N LYS A 80 3.45 1.28 12.10
CA LYS A 80 2.04 1.37 12.53
C LYS A 80 1.29 0.05 12.33
N PHE A 81 1.54 -0.62 11.21
CA PHE A 81 0.92 -1.90 10.90
C PHE A 81 1.40 -3.02 11.82
N THR A 82 2.71 -3.10 12.09
CA THR A 82 3.30 -4.03 13.07
C THR A 82 2.66 -3.83 14.45
N ASP A 83 2.58 -2.60 14.94
CA ASP A 83 1.99 -2.31 16.26
C ASP A 83 0.52 -2.77 16.34
N LYS A 84 -0.25 -2.57 15.26
CA LYS A 84 -1.64 -3.05 15.16
C LYS A 84 -1.72 -4.58 15.08
N LEU A 85 -0.85 -5.21 14.31
CA LEU A 85 -0.79 -6.66 14.16
C LEU A 85 -0.46 -7.34 15.50
N GLU A 86 0.51 -6.82 16.25
CA GLU A 86 0.85 -7.34 17.58
C GLU A 86 -0.33 -7.25 18.55
N LYS A 87 -1.04 -6.11 18.58
CA LYS A 87 -2.25 -5.98 19.40
C LYS A 87 -3.35 -6.96 19.00
N ALA A 88 -3.53 -7.21 17.70
CA ALA A 88 -4.46 -8.22 17.22
C ALA A 88 -4.04 -9.65 17.63
N ARG A 89 -2.74 -9.98 17.55
CA ARG A 89 -2.19 -11.26 18.03
C ARG A 89 -2.50 -11.48 19.52
N SER A 90 -2.26 -10.45 20.34
CA SER A 90 -2.60 -10.49 21.77
C SER A 90 -4.10 -10.69 21.98
N ALA A 91 -4.95 -9.92 21.28
CA ALA A 91 -6.40 -10.04 21.40
C ALA A 91 -6.90 -11.45 21.04
N VAL A 92 -6.45 -12.02 19.92
CA VAL A 92 -6.80 -13.40 19.51
C VAL A 92 -6.34 -14.42 20.55
N SER A 93 -5.17 -14.24 21.15
CA SER A 93 -4.64 -15.15 22.16
C SER A 93 -5.40 -15.08 23.48
N SER A 94 -5.90 -13.90 23.86
CA SER A 94 -6.63 -13.67 25.12
C SER A 94 -8.14 -13.88 25.01
N ALA A 95 -8.70 -13.98 23.81
CA ALA A 95 -10.15 -14.04 23.59
C ALA A 95 -10.84 -15.32 24.09
N GLY A 96 -10.09 -16.36 24.48
CA GLY A 96 -10.66 -17.61 25.02
C GLY A 96 -11.58 -18.36 24.05
N LEU A 97 -11.51 -18.06 22.75
CA LEU A 97 -12.31 -18.69 21.71
C LEU A 97 -12.00 -20.18 21.62
N LYS A 98 -13.00 -20.97 21.23
CA LYS A 98 -12.87 -22.42 21.01
C LYS A 98 -13.62 -22.84 19.76
N GLY A 99 -13.17 -23.93 19.15
CA GLY A 99 -13.89 -24.56 18.04
C GLY A 99 -13.86 -23.73 16.76
N GLU A 100 -14.99 -23.65 16.06
CA GLU A 100 -15.06 -23.04 14.73
C GLU A 100 -14.76 -21.53 14.69
N PRO A 101 -15.26 -20.70 15.63
CA PRO A 101 -14.90 -19.28 15.69
C PRO A 101 -13.39 -19.05 15.84
N GLU A 102 -12.73 -19.86 16.68
CA GLU A 102 -11.27 -19.78 16.88
C GLU A 102 -10.52 -20.09 15.57
N LYS A 103 -10.89 -21.18 14.89
CA LYS A 103 -10.28 -21.56 13.61
C LYS A 103 -10.41 -20.46 12.56
N LYS A 104 -11.59 -19.86 12.43
CA LYS A 104 -11.85 -18.78 11.47
C LYS A 104 -11.00 -17.55 11.73
N ILE A 105 -10.95 -17.09 12.98
CA ILE A 105 -10.19 -15.89 13.37
C ILE A 105 -8.68 -16.15 13.22
N ARG A 106 -8.18 -17.31 13.64
CA ARG A 106 -6.76 -17.67 13.47
C ARG A 106 -6.37 -17.79 12.01
N ALA A 107 -7.20 -18.39 11.16
CA ALA A 107 -6.95 -18.49 9.72
C ALA A 107 -6.90 -17.10 9.06
N LYS A 108 -7.79 -16.18 9.48
CA LYS A 108 -7.80 -14.80 9.00
C LYS A 108 -6.55 -14.05 9.43
N LEU A 109 -6.12 -14.18 10.68
CA LEU A 109 -4.88 -13.59 11.18
C LEU A 109 -3.65 -14.15 10.43
N ALA A 110 -3.53 -15.46 10.30
CA ALA A 110 -2.43 -16.12 9.58
C ALA A 110 -2.30 -15.64 8.13
N LYS A 111 -3.43 -15.37 7.47
CA LYS A 111 -3.45 -14.80 6.11
C LYS A 111 -2.90 -13.37 6.07
N VAL A 112 -3.18 -12.56 7.09
CA VAL A 112 -2.61 -11.21 7.22
C VAL A 112 -1.11 -11.29 7.43
N GLU A 113 -0.67 -12.18 8.32
CA GLU A 113 0.74 -12.38 8.67
C GLU A 113 1.57 -12.82 7.45
N SER A 114 1.14 -13.86 6.74
CA SER A 114 1.83 -14.36 5.55
C SER A 114 2.01 -13.27 4.47
N ARG A 115 1.00 -12.42 4.26
CA ARG A 115 1.09 -11.29 3.31
C ARG A 115 2.04 -10.22 3.80
N TYR A 116 2.03 -9.93 5.10
CA TYR A 116 2.90 -8.92 5.68
C TYR A 116 4.36 -9.38 5.69
N GLU A 117 4.62 -10.66 5.97
CA GLU A 117 5.94 -11.29 5.84
C GLU A 117 6.48 -11.15 4.42
N PHE A 118 5.64 -11.41 3.41
CA PHE A 118 6.02 -11.19 2.01
C PHE A 118 6.38 -9.72 1.73
N LEU A 119 5.61 -8.76 2.27
CA LEU A 119 5.94 -7.33 2.13
C LEU A 119 7.30 -6.99 2.75
N ILE A 120 7.58 -7.49 3.96
CA ILE A 120 8.88 -7.25 4.61
C ILE A 120 10.03 -7.89 3.82
N ALA A 121 9.86 -9.13 3.37
CA ALA A 121 10.88 -9.84 2.58
C ALA A 121 11.14 -9.17 1.23
N SER A 122 10.11 -8.64 0.58
CA SER A 122 10.22 -7.94 -0.70
C SER A 122 10.61 -6.46 -0.58
N ARG A 123 10.67 -5.95 0.66
CA ARG A 123 10.93 -4.55 1.05
C ARG A 123 9.90 -3.51 0.58
N GLY A 124 9.19 -3.77 -0.50
CA GLY A 124 8.04 -3.03 -1.00
C GLY A 124 8.35 -1.81 -1.88
N GLU A 125 9.58 -1.27 -1.89
CA GLU A 125 9.91 -0.12 -2.74
C GLU A 125 9.89 -0.45 -4.25
N HIS A 126 10.09 -1.73 -4.60
CA HIS A 126 9.97 -2.20 -5.98
C HIS A 126 8.53 -2.15 -6.51
N ASN A 127 7.53 -2.14 -5.63
CA ASN A 127 6.12 -2.09 -5.98
C ASN A 127 5.27 -1.47 -4.87
N ILE A 128 5.29 -0.15 -4.81
CA ILE A 128 4.55 0.60 -3.78
C ILE A 128 3.03 0.39 -3.85
N TYR A 129 2.50 0.10 -5.04
CA TYR A 129 1.09 -0.20 -5.25
C TYR A 129 0.70 -1.50 -4.52
N LEU A 130 1.46 -2.57 -4.77
CA LEU A 130 1.25 -3.84 -4.09
C LEU A 130 1.49 -3.74 -2.58
N ALA A 131 2.50 -2.97 -2.15
CA ALA A 131 2.74 -2.70 -0.74
C ALA A 131 1.52 -2.03 -0.08
N SER A 132 0.96 -1.00 -0.72
CA SER A 132 -0.27 -0.35 -0.27
C SER A 132 -1.45 -1.34 -0.22
N GLU A 133 -1.59 -2.20 -1.22
CA GLU A 133 -2.68 -3.19 -1.26
C GLU A 133 -2.60 -4.21 -0.11
N ILE A 134 -1.39 -4.71 0.18
CA ILE A 134 -1.13 -5.63 1.29
C ILE A 134 -1.51 -4.96 2.62
N LEU A 135 -1.01 -3.74 2.85
CA LEU A 135 -1.27 -3.00 4.09
C LEU A 135 -2.75 -2.66 4.25
N ARG A 136 -3.41 -2.25 3.18
CA ARG A 136 -4.84 -1.92 3.18
C ARG A 136 -5.72 -3.13 3.48
N ARG A 137 -5.54 -4.24 2.75
CA ARG A 137 -6.28 -5.48 3.01
C ARG A 137 -5.99 -6.04 4.39
N GLY A 138 -4.73 -5.98 4.81
CA GLY A 138 -4.34 -6.35 6.16
C GLY A 138 -5.08 -5.52 7.21
N ASN A 139 -5.10 -4.18 7.05
CA ASN A 139 -5.79 -3.29 7.96
C ASN A 139 -7.30 -3.56 8.03
N THR A 140 -7.95 -3.81 6.89
CA THR A 140 -9.35 -4.24 6.84
C THR A 140 -9.57 -5.54 7.64
N SER A 141 -8.79 -6.58 7.37
CA SER A 141 -8.89 -7.85 8.10
C SER A 141 -8.65 -7.69 9.59
N LEU A 142 -7.68 -6.87 10.00
CA LEU A 142 -7.38 -6.62 11.41
C LEU A 142 -8.51 -5.85 12.08
N ASN A 143 -9.12 -4.85 11.42
CA ASN A 143 -10.30 -4.16 11.93
C ASN A 143 -11.45 -5.13 12.17
N GLU A 144 -11.73 -6.00 11.20
CA GLU A 144 -12.78 -7.01 11.34
C GLU A 144 -12.48 -7.98 12.49
N ILE A 145 -11.22 -8.43 12.66
CA ILE A 145 -10.82 -9.25 13.82
C ILE A 145 -11.05 -8.49 15.13
N GLY A 146 -10.67 -7.20 15.19
CA GLY A 146 -10.92 -6.36 16.36
C GLY A 146 -12.41 -6.28 16.70
N THR A 147 -13.26 -6.04 15.71
CA THR A 147 -14.72 -6.02 15.86
C THR A 147 -15.27 -7.37 16.33
N ASP A 148 -14.87 -8.48 15.69
CA ASP A 148 -15.32 -9.84 16.03
C ASP A 148 -14.97 -10.22 17.47
N LEU A 149 -13.87 -9.67 18.00
CA LEU A 149 -13.38 -9.90 19.36
C LEU A 149 -13.81 -8.85 20.39
N GLY A 150 -14.47 -7.76 19.97
CA GLY A 150 -14.70 -6.58 20.81
C GLY A 150 -13.40 -5.90 21.29
N ALA A 151 -12.29 -6.10 20.57
CA ALA A 151 -10.98 -5.56 20.92
C ALA A 151 -10.74 -4.21 20.23
N SER A 152 -10.27 -3.22 21.01
CA SER A 152 -9.83 -1.93 20.45
C SER A 152 -8.44 -2.06 19.84
N LEU A 153 -8.34 -1.88 18.53
CA LEU A 153 -7.08 -1.87 17.80
C LEU A 153 -6.74 -0.44 17.33
N PRO A 154 -5.44 -0.10 17.18
CA PRO A 154 -5.03 1.21 16.66
C PRO A 154 -5.69 1.53 15.33
N ASP A 155 -6.25 2.73 15.20
CA ASP A 155 -6.68 3.22 13.90
C ASP A 155 -5.46 3.75 13.13
N ILE A 156 -5.26 3.19 11.94
CA ILE A 156 -4.17 3.54 11.03
C ILE A 156 -4.74 3.88 9.64
N SER A 157 -6.05 4.10 9.55
CA SER A 157 -6.78 4.29 8.30
C SER A 157 -6.38 5.57 7.54
N ASP A 158 -5.81 6.56 8.24
CA ASP A 158 -5.33 7.81 7.64
C ASP A 158 -3.92 7.70 7.04
N ASP A 159 -3.19 6.61 7.27
CA ASP A 159 -1.85 6.46 6.69
C ASP A 159 -1.94 6.45 5.14
N PRO A 160 -1.14 7.25 4.42
CA PRO A 160 -1.24 7.36 2.96
C PRO A 160 -1.19 6.04 2.18
N LEU A 161 -0.43 5.05 2.67
CA LEU A 161 -0.33 3.73 2.04
C LEU A 161 -1.52 2.82 2.38
N ILE A 162 -2.35 3.17 3.35
CA ILE A 162 -3.55 2.44 3.74
C ILE A 162 -4.80 3.13 3.17
N SER A 163 -4.85 4.45 3.23
CA SER A 163 -5.92 5.31 2.74
C SER A 163 -5.95 5.44 1.20
N GLY A 164 -4.88 5.07 0.52
CA GLY A 164 -4.67 5.27 -0.91
C GLY A 164 -4.27 6.69 -1.30
N MET A 165 -4.01 7.56 -0.33
CA MET A 165 -3.56 8.93 -0.58
C MET A 165 -2.09 9.01 -1.04
N TYR A 166 -1.36 7.91 -1.10
CA TYR A 166 0.04 7.89 -1.55
C TYR A 166 0.24 8.53 -2.94
N CYS A 167 -0.75 8.43 -3.84
CA CYS A 167 -0.72 9.13 -5.13
C CYS A 167 -0.56 10.65 -4.93
N ALA A 168 -1.40 11.23 -4.07
CA ALA A 168 -1.51 12.67 -3.82
C ALA A 168 -0.46 13.21 -2.83
N THR A 169 0.20 12.34 -2.08
CA THR A 169 1.09 12.75 -0.97
C THR A 169 2.55 12.35 -1.17
N MET A 170 2.84 11.40 -2.08
CA MET A 170 4.19 10.91 -2.31
C MET A 170 4.71 11.32 -3.69
N CYS A 171 4.14 10.77 -4.75
CA CYS A 171 4.72 10.91 -6.09
C CYS A 171 4.21 12.14 -6.84
N HIS A 172 2.89 12.34 -6.91
CA HIS A 172 2.33 13.37 -7.78
C HIS A 172 2.72 14.82 -7.41
N PRO A 173 2.85 15.21 -6.12
CA PRO A 173 3.31 16.55 -5.75
C PRO A 173 4.70 16.89 -6.29
N LYS A 174 5.57 15.89 -6.44
CA LYS A 174 6.94 16.06 -6.95
C LYS A 174 7.00 16.33 -8.45
N VAL A 175 5.98 15.91 -9.17
CA VAL A 175 5.97 15.94 -10.65
C VAL A 175 4.91 16.90 -11.19
N GLY A 176 4.39 17.80 -10.33
CA GLY A 176 3.38 18.78 -10.69
C GLY A 176 2.01 18.20 -11.07
N VAL A 177 1.76 16.94 -10.73
CA VAL A 177 0.46 16.29 -11.03
C VAL A 177 -0.50 16.57 -9.88
N LYS A 178 -1.64 17.19 -10.19
CA LYS A 178 -2.69 17.46 -9.20
C LYS A 178 -3.63 16.25 -9.08
N VAL A 179 -3.63 15.61 -7.92
CA VAL A 179 -4.58 14.55 -7.56
C VAL A 179 -5.11 14.79 -6.15
N PRO A 180 -6.42 14.64 -5.91
CA PRO A 180 -7.47 14.41 -6.92
C PRO A 180 -7.70 15.62 -7.85
N PRO A 181 -8.39 15.44 -9.00
CA PRO A 181 -8.86 16.58 -9.79
C PRO A 181 -9.83 17.43 -8.94
N GLU A 182 -9.84 18.75 -9.15
CA GLU A 182 -10.66 19.69 -8.36
C GLU A 182 -12.15 19.35 -8.40
N THR A 183 -12.63 18.89 -9.57
CA THR A 183 -14.01 18.43 -9.75
C THR A 183 -14.06 17.07 -10.45
N VAL A 184 -15.14 16.33 -10.21
CA VAL A 184 -15.45 15.07 -10.89
C VAL A 184 -16.89 15.09 -11.39
N ARG A 185 -17.16 14.39 -12.50
CA ARG A 185 -18.52 14.16 -12.99
C ARG A 185 -19.02 12.79 -12.58
N TYR A 186 -20.18 12.73 -11.95
CA TYR A 186 -20.86 11.48 -11.62
C TYR A 186 -22.36 11.64 -11.86
N LYS A 187 -22.96 10.74 -12.64
CA LYS A 187 -24.39 10.76 -13.01
C LYS A 187 -24.88 12.14 -13.49
N GLY A 188 -24.11 12.80 -14.36
CA GLY A 188 -24.44 14.11 -14.92
C GLY A 188 -24.25 15.30 -13.97
N LYS A 189 -23.87 15.07 -12.70
CA LYS A 189 -23.56 16.14 -11.74
C LYS A 189 -22.05 16.38 -11.68
N THR A 190 -21.65 17.65 -11.62
CA THR A 190 -20.27 18.04 -11.33
C THR A 190 -20.14 18.25 -9.82
N MET A 191 -19.16 17.60 -9.21
CA MET A 191 -18.97 17.59 -7.75
C MET A 191 -17.55 18.06 -7.40
N PRO A 192 -17.39 18.89 -6.36
CA PRO A 192 -16.06 19.28 -5.88
C PRO A 192 -15.40 18.09 -5.16
N HIS A 193 -14.29 17.57 -5.70
CA HIS A 193 -13.64 16.38 -5.14
C HIS A 193 -13.00 16.70 -3.78
N LYS A 194 -12.47 17.91 -3.61
CA LYS A 194 -11.84 18.36 -2.36
C LYS A 194 -12.74 18.20 -1.13
N ALA A 195 -14.01 18.61 -1.26
CA ALA A 195 -14.99 18.44 -0.18
C ALA A 195 -15.15 16.95 0.19
N HIS A 196 -15.19 16.06 -0.79
CA HIS A 196 -15.33 14.62 -0.54
C HIS A 196 -14.07 14.01 0.08
N THR A 197 -12.87 14.52 -0.20
CA THR A 197 -11.66 14.06 0.49
C THR A 197 -11.52 14.60 1.91
N GLU A 198 -12.05 15.80 2.17
CA GLU A 198 -12.02 16.41 3.52
C GLU A 198 -13.07 15.79 4.45
N PHE A 199 -14.27 15.52 3.95
CA PHE A 199 -15.36 14.92 4.75
C PHE A 199 -15.42 13.40 4.66
N GLY A 200 -15.05 12.84 3.51
CA GLY A 200 -15.23 11.43 3.20
C GLY A 200 -14.10 10.52 3.66
N GLY A 201 -12.92 11.06 3.99
CA GLY A 201 -11.72 10.29 4.39
C GLY A 201 -10.90 9.77 3.20
N GLY A 202 -10.08 8.75 3.44
CA GLY A 202 -9.13 8.21 2.45
C GLY A 202 -9.74 7.82 1.09
N CYS A 203 -8.96 7.97 0.02
CA CYS A 203 -9.38 7.72 -1.37
C CYS A 203 -10.03 6.32 -1.57
N VAL A 204 -9.54 5.30 -0.85
CA VAL A 204 -10.01 3.91 -0.95
C VAL A 204 -11.42 3.69 -0.41
N LYS A 205 -12.03 4.69 0.23
CA LYS A 205 -13.45 4.64 0.60
C LYS A 205 -14.35 4.69 -0.64
N CYS A 206 -13.97 5.45 -1.66
CA CYS A 206 -14.72 5.58 -2.91
C CYS A 206 -14.11 4.81 -4.08
N HIS A 207 -12.78 4.64 -4.10
CA HIS A 207 -12.05 4.07 -5.22
C HIS A 207 -11.51 2.67 -4.93
N ASP A 208 -11.44 1.84 -5.98
CA ASP A 208 -10.68 0.59 -5.97
C ASP A 208 -9.33 0.83 -6.66
N ILE A 209 -8.33 1.24 -5.88
CA ILE A 209 -7.02 1.65 -6.38
C ILE A 209 -6.12 0.42 -6.49
N GLY A 210 -5.97 -0.11 -7.71
CA GLY A 210 -5.20 -1.33 -8.00
C GLY A 210 -3.97 -1.13 -8.88
N ALA A 211 -3.86 -0.02 -9.61
CA ALA A 211 -2.73 0.22 -10.50
C ALA A 211 -2.55 1.72 -10.79
N HIS A 212 -1.36 2.08 -11.26
CA HIS A 212 -1.09 3.45 -11.69
C HIS A 212 -2.07 3.87 -12.79
N LYS A 213 -2.60 5.10 -12.70
CA LYS A 213 -3.63 5.68 -13.59
C LYS A 213 -4.98 4.94 -13.60
N GLN A 214 -5.18 3.94 -12.75
CA GLN A 214 -6.45 3.22 -12.62
C GLN A 214 -7.08 3.52 -11.26
N THR A 215 -8.11 4.38 -11.27
CA THR A 215 -8.84 4.80 -10.06
C THR A 215 -10.37 4.64 -10.25
N PRO A 216 -10.86 3.44 -10.62
CA PRO A 216 -12.29 3.21 -10.75
C PRO A 216 -13.01 3.45 -9.41
N LEU A 217 -14.26 3.91 -9.49
CA LEU A 217 -15.15 3.90 -8.33
C LEU A 217 -15.47 2.46 -7.96
N LYS A 218 -15.61 2.20 -6.66
CA LYS A 218 -16.11 0.92 -6.18
C LYS A 218 -17.53 0.67 -6.68
N LYS A 219 -17.88 -0.60 -6.86
CA LYS A 219 -19.23 -1.02 -7.32
C LYS A 219 -20.33 -0.55 -6.36
N ASP A 220 -20.02 -0.47 -5.06
CA ASP A 220 -20.90 -0.07 -3.97
C ASP A 220 -20.74 1.41 -3.57
N ALA A 221 -19.96 2.21 -4.31
CA ALA A 221 -19.73 3.63 -3.99
C ALA A 221 -21.03 4.45 -3.89
N LYS A 222 -22.12 4.00 -4.53
CA LYS A 222 -23.45 4.63 -4.40
C LYS A 222 -23.92 4.66 -2.93
N ALA A 223 -23.71 3.58 -2.17
CA ALA A 223 -24.14 3.52 -0.77
C ALA A 223 -23.45 4.61 0.07
N PHE A 224 -22.19 4.91 -0.24
CA PHE A 224 -21.46 5.99 0.42
C PHE A 224 -22.07 7.37 0.11
N CYS A 225 -22.46 7.62 -1.14
CA CYS A 225 -23.08 8.89 -1.54
C CYS A 225 -24.43 9.14 -0.84
N VAL A 226 -25.24 8.10 -0.67
CA VAL A 226 -26.59 8.19 -0.07
C VAL A 226 -26.52 8.72 1.36
N ASN A 227 -25.51 8.30 2.14
CA ASN A 227 -25.37 8.69 3.55
C ASN A 227 -25.27 10.21 3.77
N CYS A 228 -24.80 10.98 2.78
CA CYS A 228 -24.67 12.43 2.90
C CYS A 228 -25.58 13.22 1.95
N HIS A 229 -26.03 12.62 0.82
CA HIS A 229 -26.74 13.35 -0.23
C HIS A 229 -28.22 13.00 -0.39
N GLU A 230 -28.68 11.84 0.08
CA GLU A 230 -30.08 11.41 -0.07
C GLU A 230 -30.80 11.34 1.27
N GLY A 231 -30.25 11.99 2.31
CA GLY A 231 -30.70 11.87 3.69
C GLY A 231 -30.32 10.49 4.23
N GLY A 232 -29.11 10.37 4.80
CA GLY A 232 -28.85 9.28 5.74
C GLY A 232 -29.85 9.33 6.91
N PRO A 233 -30.03 8.23 7.66
CA PRO A 233 -30.92 8.21 8.82
C PRO A 233 -30.75 9.40 9.76
#